data_AF-A0A0C2XEN8-F1
#
_entry.id   AF-A0A0C2XEN8-F1
#
_cell.length_a   1.000
_cell.length_b   1.000
_cell.length_c   1.000
_cell.angle_alpha   90.00
_cell.angle_beta   90.00
_cell.angle_gamma   90.00
#
_symmetry.space_group_name_H-M   'P 1'
#
loop_
_entity.id
_entity.type
_entity.pdbx_description
1 polymer ?
#
loop_
_entity_poly.entity_id
_entity_poly.type
_entity_poly.pdbx_seq_one_letter_code
_entity_poly.pdbx_strand_id
1 'polypeptide(L)'
;MLSRLVRLNRSRRTYSANVRPTPPKKDDDFRPPWVYTFSRLLSYTMIPAAVMYSVLFYDFGDRDHVFQPARRWVAQQKIAFLTLSPEEQQLADTSRKSTDEPSI
;
A
#
# COMPACT_ATOMS: atom_id res chain seq x y z
N MET A 1 -54.44 -47.96 19.08
CA MET A 1 -55.24 -47.56 17.89
C MET A 1 -55.74 -46.15 18.17
N LEU A 2 -55.45 -45.07 17.45
CA LEU A 2 -54.97 -44.87 16.08
C LEU A 2 -54.19 -43.56 16.02
N SER A 3 -53.03 -43.62 15.38
CA SER A 3 -52.16 -42.50 15.02
C SER A 3 -52.81 -41.67 13.91
N ARG A 4 -53.06 -40.37 14.13
CA ARG A 4 -53.32 -39.40 13.05
C ARG A 4 -52.20 -38.38 13.01
N LEU A 5 -51.12 -38.73 12.32
CA LEU A 5 -50.13 -37.77 11.87
C LEU A 5 -50.73 -36.99 10.70
N VAL A 6 -51.20 -35.77 10.98
CA VAL A 6 -51.53 -34.78 9.94
C VAL A 6 -50.22 -34.35 9.31
N ARG A 7 -49.86 -35.00 8.20
CA ARG A 7 -48.69 -34.63 7.39
C ARG A 7 -49.03 -33.34 6.65
N LEU A 8 -48.69 -32.20 7.25
CA LEU A 8 -48.76 -30.89 6.60
C LEU A 8 -47.81 -30.89 5.40
N ASN A 9 -48.35 -31.20 4.22
CA ASN A 9 -47.67 -31.04 2.95
C ASN A 9 -47.55 -29.54 2.63
N ARG A 10 -46.60 -28.88 3.28
CA ARG A 10 -46.25 -27.49 2.99
C ARG A 10 -45.41 -27.49 1.71
N SER A 11 -46.09 -27.54 0.55
CA SER A 11 -45.49 -27.17 -0.73
C SER A 11 -44.94 -25.75 -0.61
N ARG A 12 -43.63 -25.62 -0.43
CA ARG A 12 -42.93 -24.36 -0.59
C ARG A 12 -42.97 -24.01 -2.08
N ARG A 13 -43.99 -23.25 -2.49
CA ARG A 13 -43.93 -22.49 -3.74
C ARG A 13 -42.79 -21.49 -3.58
N THR A 14 -41.64 -21.78 -4.17
CA THR A 14 -40.57 -20.80 -4.37
C THR A 14 -41.02 -19.85 -5.46
N TYR A 15 -41.81 -18.85 -5.10
CA TYR A 15 -41.96 -17.65 -5.93
C TYR A 15 -40.62 -16.93 -5.91
N SER A 16 -39.71 -17.31 -6.82
CA SER A 16 -38.63 -16.41 -7.25
C SER A 16 -39.29 -15.33 -8.10
N ALA A 17 -39.93 -14.37 -7.43
CA ALA A 17 -40.33 -13.16 -8.09
C ALA A 17 -39.04 -12.39 -8.38
N ASN A 18 -38.72 -12.22 -9.66
CA ASN A 18 -37.69 -11.30 -10.14
C ASN A 18 -38.14 -9.86 -9.81
N VAL A 19 -38.12 -9.47 -8.53
CA VAL A 19 -38.57 -8.15 -8.04
C VAL A 19 -37.40 -7.15 -8.00
N ARG A 20 -36.21 -7.53 -8.43
CA ARG A 20 -35.11 -6.58 -8.57
C ARG A 20 -35.07 -6.12 -10.02
N PRO A 21 -35.45 -4.86 -10.32
CA PRO A 21 -35.13 -4.28 -11.60
C PRO A 21 -33.61 -4.42 -11.79
N THR A 22 -33.19 -5.09 -12.86
CA THR A 22 -31.80 -4.99 -13.28
C THR A 22 -31.50 -3.51 -13.51
N PRO A 23 -30.40 -2.97 -12.97
CA PRO A 23 -30.07 -1.57 -13.19
C PRO A 23 -30.09 -1.30 -14.70
N PRO A 24 -30.67 -0.17 -15.15
CA PRO A 24 -30.70 0.16 -16.56
C PRO A 24 -29.27 0.09 -17.10
N LYS A 25 -29.12 -0.54 -18.28
CA LYS A 25 -27.83 -0.63 -18.97
C LYS A 25 -27.34 0.80 -19.15
N LYS A 26 -26.21 1.15 -18.53
CA LYS A 26 -25.65 2.49 -18.56
C LYS A 26 -25.49 2.89 -20.03
N ASP A 27 -26.11 4.00 -20.41
CA ASP A 27 -26.07 4.54 -21.77
C ASP A 27 -24.61 4.63 -22.26
N ASP A 28 -24.39 4.43 -23.56
CA ASP A 28 -23.05 4.36 -24.15
C ASP A 28 -22.21 5.59 -23.77
N ASP A 29 -21.27 5.38 -22.84
CA ASP A 29 -20.43 6.45 -22.31
C ASP A 29 -19.51 6.95 -23.42
N PHE A 30 -19.60 8.25 -23.74
CA PHE A 30 -18.86 8.89 -24.85
C PHE A 30 -17.33 8.85 -24.67
N ARG A 31 -16.84 8.55 -23.47
CA ARG A 31 -15.41 8.68 -23.16
C ARG A 31 -14.60 7.53 -23.77
N PRO A 32 -13.49 7.83 -24.45
CA PRO A 32 -12.56 6.80 -24.89
C PRO A 32 -12.08 5.92 -23.73
N PRO A 33 -11.90 4.61 -23.93
CA PRO A 33 -11.58 3.66 -22.86
C PRO A 33 -10.28 3.97 -22.10
N TRP A 34 -9.33 4.66 -22.75
CA TRP A 34 -8.06 5.05 -22.13
C TRP A 34 -8.22 6.10 -21.01
N VAL A 35 -9.31 6.88 -21.00
CA VAL A 35 -9.58 7.87 -19.95
C VAL A 35 -9.81 7.17 -18.62
N TYR A 36 -10.51 6.03 -18.64
CA TYR A 36 -10.77 5.24 -17.43
C TYR A 36 -9.52 4.56 -16.90
N THR A 37 -8.67 4.04 -17.79
CA THR A 37 -7.40 3.43 -17.37
C THR A 37 -6.47 4.48 -16.78
N PHE A 38 -6.36 5.66 -17.40
CA PHE A 38 -5.56 6.75 -16.87
C PHE A 38 -6.10 7.27 -15.53
N SER A 39 -7.41 7.50 -15.43
CA SER A 39 -8.04 7.96 -14.18
C SER A 39 -7.84 6.97 -13.04
N ARG A 40 -7.99 5.65 -13.32
CA ARG A 40 -7.68 4.61 -12.35
C ARG A 40 -6.21 4.63 -11.97
N LEU A 41 -5.31 4.64 -12.95
CA LEU A 41 -3.87 4.65 -12.70
C LEU A 41 -3.48 5.84 -11.82
N LEU A 42 -3.94 7.05 -12.18
CA LEU A 42 -3.68 8.27 -11.44
C LEU A 42 -4.21 8.18 -10.01
N SER A 43 -5.42 7.66 -9.81
CA SER A 43 -5.98 7.50 -8.46
C SER A 43 -5.16 6.51 -7.63
N TYR A 44 -4.77 5.38 -8.24
CA TYR A 44 -3.97 4.35 -7.57
C TYR A 44 -2.52 4.76 -7.31
N THR A 45 -1.96 5.69 -8.06
CA THR A 45 -0.59 6.17 -7.83
C THR A 45 -0.56 7.40 -6.94
N MET A 46 -1.48 8.34 -7.13
CA MET A 46 -1.40 9.65 -6.49
C MET A 46 -1.75 9.58 -5.00
N ILE A 47 -2.69 8.73 -4.60
CA ILE A 47 -3.03 8.54 -3.19
C ILE A 47 -1.83 7.95 -2.41
N PRO A 48 -1.22 6.82 -2.82
CA PRO A 48 -0.02 6.31 -2.15
C PRO A 48 1.17 7.27 -2.23
N ALA A 49 1.35 7.97 -3.35
CA ALA A 49 2.44 8.94 -3.49
C ALA A 49 2.32 10.08 -2.47
N ALA A 50 1.12 10.62 -2.27
CA ALA A 50 0.88 11.66 -1.26
C ALA A 50 1.17 11.15 0.16
N VAL A 51 0.78 9.91 0.47
CA VAL A 51 1.09 9.28 1.76
C VAL A 51 2.60 9.13 1.95
N MET A 52 3.31 8.56 0.96
CA MET A 52 4.77 8.42 1.04
C MET A 52 5.49 9.76 1.18
N TYR A 53 5.07 10.77 0.41
CA TYR A 53 5.62 12.12 0.52
C TYR A 53 5.43 12.68 1.92
N SER A 54 4.24 12.53 2.49
CA SER A 54 3.93 12.97 3.85
C SER A 54 4.81 12.28 4.90
N VAL A 55 4.99 10.97 4.80
CA VAL A 55 5.78 10.19 5.77
C VAL A 55 7.27 10.55 5.68
N LEU A 56 7.82 10.64 4.47
CA LEU A 56 9.27 10.65 4.24
C LEU A 56 9.87 12.04 4.02
N PHE A 57 9.13 12.98 3.43
CA PHE A 57 9.68 14.24 2.94
C PHE A 57 9.02 15.48 3.54
N TYR A 58 7.72 15.44 3.78
CA TYR A 58 6.99 16.61 4.27
C TYR A 58 7.38 16.94 5.71
N ASP A 59 7.74 18.19 5.99
CA ASP A 59 8.03 18.66 7.34
C ASP A 59 6.75 19.17 8.01
N PHE A 60 6.34 18.53 9.10
CA PHE A 60 5.15 18.93 9.87
C PHE A 60 5.46 19.95 10.98
N GLY A 61 6.71 20.41 11.07
CA GLY A 61 7.19 21.39 12.05
C GLY A 61 7.59 20.77 13.39
N ASP A 62 7.82 21.64 14.39
CA ASP A 62 8.43 21.32 15.69
C ASP A 62 7.62 20.39 16.62
N ARG A 63 6.43 19.94 16.19
CA ARG A 63 5.57 19.08 17.00
C ARG A 63 5.87 17.61 16.67
N ASP A 64 5.89 16.75 17.70
CA ASP A 64 6.16 15.33 17.51
C ASP A 64 5.08 14.70 16.61
N HIS A 65 5.45 14.34 15.39
CA HIS A 65 4.51 13.82 14.39
C HIS A 65 4.47 12.30 14.43
N VAL A 66 3.31 11.70 14.14
CA VAL A 66 3.12 10.23 14.11
C VAL A 66 4.07 9.48 13.16
N PHE A 67 4.73 10.20 12.25
CA PHE A 67 5.67 9.64 11.28
C PHE A 67 7.15 9.79 11.69
N GLN A 68 7.45 10.45 12.82
CA GLN A 68 8.82 10.59 13.34
C GLN A 68 9.51 9.24 13.58
N PRO A 69 8.86 8.23 14.19
CA PRO A 69 9.48 6.91 14.35
C PRO A 69 9.84 6.26 13.00
N ALA A 70 8.95 6.36 12.01
CA ALA A 70 9.19 5.81 10.67
C ALA A 70 10.36 6.52 9.98
N ARG A 71 10.49 7.85 10.11
CA ARG A 71 11.63 8.61 9.57
C ARG A 71 12.95 8.20 10.19
N ARG A 72 12.98 8.04 11.51
CA ARG A 72 14.18 7.58 12.24
C ARG A 72 14.61 6.19 11.77
N TRP A 73 13.66 5.28 11.60
CA TRP A 73 13.93 3.97 11.03
C TRP A 73 14.51 4.07 9.61
N VAL A 74 13.90 4.85 8.70
CA VAL A 74 14.42 5.04 7.33
C VAL A 74 15.82 5.67 7.35
N ALA A 75 16.07 6.64 8.22
CA ALA A 75 17.39 7.26 8.35
C ALA A 75 18.43 6.23 8.80
N GLN A 76 18.11 5.36 9.76
CA GLN A 76 18.98 4.25 10.17
C GLN A 76 19.24 3.27 9.02
N GLN A 77 18.21 2.95 8.22
CA GLN A 77 18.39 2.09 7.05
C GLN A 77 19.32 2.75 6.01
N LYS A 78 19.16 4.06 5.75
CA LYS A 78 20.04 4.80 4.84
C LYS A 78 21.48 4.81 5.33
N ILE A 79 21.70 5.03 6.63
CA ILE A 79 23.03 4.97 7.23
C ILE A 79 23.60 3.56 7.03
N ALA A 80 22.88 2.52 7.46
CA ALA A 80 23.35 1.14 7.30
C ALA A 80 23.69 0.76 5.85
N PHE A 81 22.99 1.32 4.86
CA PHE A 81 23.23 1.04 3.44
C PHE A 81 24.34 1.89 2.81
N LEU A 82 24.50 3.14 3.25
CA LEU A 82 25.44 4.10 2.67
C LEU A 82 26.73 4.27 3.47
N THR A 83 26.83 3.62 4.64
CA THR A 83 28.08 3.51 5.40
C THR A 83 28.79 2.22 5.06
N LEU A 84 30.12 2.29 5.00
CA LEU A 84 31.00 1.13 4.92
C LEU A 84 30.65 0.13 6.04
N SER A 85 30.69 -1.16 5.71
CA SER A 85 30.60 -2.19 6.74
C SER A 85 31.78 -2.05 7.72
N PRO A 86 31.69 -2.59 8.94
CA PRO A 86 32.78 -2.50 9.91
C PRO A 86 34.10 -3.08 9.39
N GLU A 87 34.06 -4.05 8.46
CA GLU A 87 35.25 -4.60 7.83
C GLU A 87 35.82 -3.68 6.74
N GLU A 88 34.95 -3.04 5.94
CA GLU A 88 35.34 -2.07 4.93
C GLU A 88 35.91 -0.79 5.54
N GLN A 89 35.39 -0.38 6.71
CA GLN A 89 35.94 0.72 7.50
C GLN A 89 37.39 0.46 7.90
N GLN A 90 37.70 -0.73 8.40
CA GLN A 90 39.07 -1.09 8.80
C GLN A 90 40.05 -1.09 7.62
N LEU A 91 39.59 -1.54 6.45
CA LEU A 91 40.38 -1.51 5.22
C LEU A 91 40.60 -0.08 4.73
N ALA A 92 39.57 0.77 4.77
CA ALA A 92 39.68 2.18 4.43
C ALA A 92 40.63 2.93 5.38
N ASP A 93 40.55 2.66 6.69
CA ASP A 93 41.43 3.26 7.71
C ASP A 93 42.88 2.81 7.53
N THR A 94 43.10 1.53 7.23
CA THR A 94 44.45 0.99 6.94
C THR A 94 45.02 1.59 5.66
N SER A 95 44.21 1.71 4.60
CA SER A 95 44.62 2.33 3.34
C SER A 95 44.96 3.81 3.52
N ARG A 96 44.18 4.54 4.31
CA ARG A 96 44.45 5.95 4.62
C ARG A 96 45.75 6.12 5.41
N LYS A 97 45.95 5.30 6.44
CA LYS A 97 47.19 5.30 7.24
C LYS A 97 48.44 4.98 6.41
N SER A 98 48.33 4.12 5.40
CA SER A 98 49.45 3.81 4.50
C SER A 98 49.79 4.94 3.52
N THR A 99 48.86 5.84 3.23
CA THR A 99 49.06 6.98 2.32
C THR A 99 49.62 8.20 3.04
N ASP A 100 49.33 8.34 4.34
CA ASP A 100 49.80 9.44 5.18
C ASP A 100 51.23 9.22 5.74
N GLU A 101 51.82 8.03 5.56
CA GLU A 101 53.26 7.81 5.80
C GLU A 101 54.07 8.41 4.64
N PRO A 102 54.83 9.51 4.85
CA PRO A 102 55.64 10.10 3.78
C PRO A 102 56.75 9.13 3.39
N SER A 103 56.82 8.81 2.09
CA SER A 103 57.95 8.08 1.51
C SER A 103 59.24 8.86 1.72
N ILE A 104 60.07 8.42 2.68
CA ILE A 104 61.47 8.86 2.88
C ILE A 104 62.37 8.05 1.96
#